data_AF-A0A414ZRB9-F1
#
_entry.id   AF-A0A414ZRB9-F1
#
_cell.length_a   1.000
_cell.length_b   1.000
_cell.length_c   1.000
_cell.angle_alpha   90.00
_cell.angle_beta   90.00
_cell.angle_gamma   90.00
#
_symmetry.space_group_name_H-M   'P 1'
#
loop_
_entity.id
_entity.type
_entity.pdbx_description
1 polymer ?
#
loop_
_entity_poly.entity_id
_entity_poly.type
_entity_poly.pdbx_seq_one_letter_code
_entity_poly.pdbx_strand_id
1 'polypeptide(L)'
;MKVYELAKELGITPKELISFLRENGYKVSSHMQKLDDDAIDFTNNNFVKVNNTPTDNKAVTTSENESAKPQPVKIHKTFNPNDEIPCKSVTPWKLTAVGVDKNTVYHWEYFGDIEYIKYRDLQALRRTEYVTKPSFIIMDEDLVEQWKRELGDRYKYFKSIDYPEEYFDMDDDEFKDMIKSAPEWLGEIVKVTAMTMIRAENYPSIEKIKTIDDMLGTCIKEFI
;
A
#
# COMPACT_ATOMS: atom_id res chain seq x y z
N MET A 1 24.06 2.80 0.79
CA MET A 1 23.27 1.59 0.50
C MET A 1 21.79 1.96 0.49
N LYS A 2 20.95 1.35 -0.36
CA LYS A 2 19.49 1.61 -0.35
C LYS A 2 18.80 0.78 0.73
N VAL A 3 17.65 1.23 1.22
CA VAL A 3 16.87 0.52 2.25
C VAL A 3 16.53 -0.93 1.84
N TYR A 4 16.14 -1.17 0.59
CA TYR A 4 15.84 -2.54 0.12
C TYR A 4 17.09 -3.44 0.10
N GLU A 5 18.27 -2.88 -0.19
CA GLU A 5 19.53 -3.63 -0.24
C GLU A 5 19.92 -4.07 1.17
N LEU A 6 19.83 -3.15 2.12
CA LEU A 6 20.11 -3.42 3.54
C LEU A 6 19.09 -4.40 4.13
N ALA A 7 17.80 -4.27 3.78
CA ALA A 7 16.77 -5.21 4.20
C ALA A 7 17.06 -6.65 3.71
N LYS A 8 17.52 -6.78 2.45
CA LYS A 8 17.90 -8.06 1.85
C LYS A 8 19.12 -8.68 2.52
N GLU A 9 20.12 -7.88 2.90
CA GLU A 9 21.29 -8.36 3.65
C GLU A 9 20.93 -8.84 5.05
N LEU A 10 19.97 -8.17 5.70
CA LEU A 10 19.52 -8.48 7.05
C LEU A 10 18.44 -9.55 7.12
N GLY A 11 17.91 -10.00 5.98
CA GLY A 11 16.84 -11.00 5.92
C GLY A 11 15.50 -10.51 6.49
N ILE A 12 15.29 -9.19 6.55
CA ILE A 12 14.07 -8.54 7.04
C ILE A 12 13.32 -7.89 5.88
N THR A 13 12.04 -7.61 6.07
CA THR A 13 11.27 -6.89 5.05
C THR A 13 11.65 -5.41 5.02
N PRO A 14 11.61 -4.73 3.85
CA PRO A 14 11.85 -3.29 3.78
C PRO A 14 10.91 -2.49 4.68
N LYS A 15 9.67 -2.98 4.90
CA LYS A 15 8.69 -2.38 5.80
C LYS A 15 9.13 -2.44 7.26
N GLU A 16 9.67 -3.57 7.72
CA GLU A 16 10.22 -3.72 9.08
C GLU A 16 11.42 -2.81 9.29
N LEU A 17 12.32 -2.74 8.30
CA LEU A 17 13.48 -1.85 8.36
C LEU A 17 13.07 -0.37 8.40
N ILE A 18 12.11 0.04 7.57
CA ILE A 18 11.58 1.42 7.57
C ILE A 18 10.91 1.75 8.91
N SER A 19 10.12 0.83 9.45
CA SER A 19 9.46 1.02 10.75
C SER A 19 10.49 1.17 11.87
N PHE A 20 11.50 0.29 11.90
CA PHE A 20 12.61 0.35 12.86
C PHE A 20 13.40 1.66 12.76
N LEU A 21 13.70 2.12 11.55
CA LEU A 21 14.43 3.37 11.34
C LEU A 21 13.60 4.59 11.76
N ARG A 22 12.28 4.59 11.50
CA ARG A 22 11.36 5.66 11.93
C ARG A 22 11.22 5.74 13.45
N GLU A 23 11.08 4.61 14.13
CA GLU A 23 11.01 4.54 15.59
C GLU A 23 12.28 5.09 16.26
N ASN A 24 13.42 4.95 15.59
CA ASN A 24 14.71 5.45 16.06
C ASN A 24 15.09 6.84 15.50
N GLY A 25 14.12 7.59 14.96
CA GLY A 25 14.27 8.99 14.59
C GLY A 25 14.84 9.27 13.20
N TYR A 26 15.05 8.24 12.37
CA TYR A 26 15.48 8.42 10.98
C TYR A 26 14.27 8.69 10.07
N LYS A 27 14.39 9.74 9.24
CA LYS A 27 13.37 10.08 8.23
C LYS A 27 13.54 9.20 6.99
N VAL A 28 12.99 8.00 7.04
CA VAL A 28 13.00 7.06 5.91
C VAL A 28 11.58 6.82 5.45
N SER A 29 11.26 7.26 4.24
CA SER A 29 9.92 7.14 3.66
C SER A 29 9.84 6.20 2.47
N SER A 30 10.98 5.82 1.88
CA SER A 30 11.03 5.00 0.67
C SER A 30 12.04 3.86 0.80
N HIS A 31 11.70 2.70 0.26
CA HIS A 31 12.55 1.51 0.15
C HIS A 31 13.76 1.72 -0.79
N MET A 32 13.68 2.70 -1.70
CA MET A 32 14.79 3.09 -2.58
C MET A 32 15.62 4.24 -2.02
N GLN A 33 15.23 4.80 -0.88
CA GLN A 33 15.98 5.89 -0.24
C GLN A 33 17.39 5.40 0.08
N LYS A 34 18.40 6.19 -0.27
CA LYS A 34 19.76 5.95 0.21
C LYS A 34 19.78 6.22 1.71
N LEU A 35 20.28 5.26 2.46
CA LEU A 35 20.55 5.42 3.88
C LEU A 35 21.91 6.08 4.06
N ASP A 36 21.99 7.00 5.02
CA ASP A 36 23.24 7.55 5.52
C ASP A 36 24.04 6.45 6.23
N ASP A 37 25.37 6.56 6.22
CA ASP A 37 26.27 5.55 6.79
C ASP A 37 25.98 5.31 8.30
N ASP A 38 25.57 6.35 9.03
CA ASP A 38 25.13 6.26 10.44
C ASP A 38 23.89 5.37 10.63
N ALA A 39 22.93 5.41 9.71
CA ALA A 39 21.71 4.60 9.76
C ALA A 39 22.01 3.13 9.42
N ILE A 40 22.95 2.90 8.51
CA ILE A 40 23.42 1.56 8.12
C ILE A 40 24.14 0.91 9.31
N ASP A 41 25.06 1.62 9.95
CA ASP A 41 25.79 1.14 11.12
C ASP A 41 24.86 0.90 12.31
N PHE A 42 23.88 1.77 12.54
CA PHE A 42 22.88 1.57 13.59
C PHE A 42 22.06 0.30 13.35
N THR A 43 21.62 0.07 12.12
CA THR A 43 20.81 -1.10 11.76
C THR A 43 21.63 -2.38 11.91
N ASN A 44 22.84 -2.43 11.35
CA ASN A 44 23.73 -3.59 11.46
C ASN A 44 24.06 -3.93 12.92
N ASN A 45 24.33 -2.94 13.77
CA ASN A 45 24.64 -3.18 15.18
C ASN A 45 23.45 -3.73 16.01
N ASN A 46 22.22 -3.41 15.63
CA ASN A 46 21.02 -3.88 16.33
C ASN A 46 20.55 -5.26 15.82
N PHE A 47 20.61 -5.52 14.52
CA PHE A 47 20.16 -6.79 13.94
C PHE A 47 21.20 -7.91 14.04
N VAL A 48 22.51 -7.61 14.09
CA VAL A 48 23.55 -8.63 14.33
C VAL A 48 23.47 -9.23 15.75
N LYS A 49 22.88 -8.52 16.73
CA LYS A 49 22.70 -9.03 18.09
C LYS A 49 21.54 -10.03 18.26
N VAL A 50 20.64 -10.16 17.28
CA VAL A 50 19.43 -11.00 17.40
C VAL A 50 19.71 -12.48 17.06
N ASN A 51 20.86 -12.80 16.46
CA ASN A 51 21.17 -14.17 16.00
C ASN A 51 21.81 -15.10 17.05
N ASN A 52 21.88 -14.71 18.33
CA ASN A 52 22.41 -15.58 19.39
C ASN A 52 21.54 -15.57 20.66
N THR A 53 20.41 -16.31 20.64
CA THR A 53 19.97 -17.12 21.80
C THR A 53 18.83 -18.09 21.40
N PRO A 54 18.93 -19.40 21.69
CA PRO A 54 17.86 -20.38 21.50
C PRO A 54 17.00 -20.53 22.77
N THR A 55 15.77 -21.07 22.62
CA THR A 55 15.13 -22.17 23.44
C THR A 55 13.60 -22.04 23.53
N ASP A 56 12.92 -22.92 22.77
CA ASP A 56 11.86 -23.89 23.15
C ASP A 56 10.61 -23.53 24.01
N ASN A 57 9.46 -23.84 23.39
CA ASN A 57 8.31 -24.67 23.85
C ASN A 57 7.53 -24.37 25.14
N LYS A 58 6.20 -24.15 25.00
CA LYS A 58 5.17 -25.05 25.59
C LYS A 58 3.73 -24.76 25.11
N ALA A 59 2.93 -25.80 25.20
CA ALA A 59 1.71 -26.07 24.46
C ALA A 59 0.43 -26.07 25.35
N VAL A 60 -0.74 -25.91 24.70
CA VAL A 60 -2.05 -26.58 24.96
C VAL A 60 -2.89 -26.00 26.14
N THR A 61 -4.20 -25.70 26.03
CA THR A 61 -5.31 -26.66 25.82
C THR A 61 -6.66 -26.00 25.49
N THR A 62 -7.41 -26.74 24.66
CA THR A 62 -8.80 -26.74 24.20
C THR A 62 -9.91 -26.52 25.24
N SER A 63 -11.06 -26.00 24.80
CA SER A 63 -12.38 -26.47 25.27
C SER A 63 -13.43 -26.34 24.18
N GLU A 64 -14.03 -27.49 23.89
CA GLU A 64 -15.02 -27.83 22.88
C GLU A 64 -16.41 -27.73 23.53
N ASN A 65 -17.41 -27.23 22.80
CA ASN A 65 -18.79 -27.62 23.08
C ASN A 65 -19.63 -27.55 21.80
N GLU A 66 -20.08 -28.74 21.40
CA GLU A 66 -20.84 -29.07 20.21
C GLU A 66 -22.34 -29.01 20.53
N SER A 67 -23.14 -28.32 19.71
CA SER A 67 -24.47 -28.85 19.36
C SER A 67 -25.14 -28.13 18.19
N ALA A 68 -25.63 -28.98 17.27
CA ALA A 68 -26.74 -28.78 16.33
C ALA A 68 -26.53 -27.92 15.06
N LYS A 69 -26.24 -28.62 13.95
CA LYS A 69 -26.44 -28.17 12.56
C LYS A 69 -27.94 -28.06 12.24
N PRO A 70 -28.38 -27.09 11.41
CA PRO A 70 -28.54 -27.42 9.99
C PRO A 70 -28.20 -26.30 8.98
N GLN A 71 -27.68 -26.74 7.82
CA GLN A 71 -27.51 -26.10 6.50
C GLN A 71 -26.53 -24.89 6.35
N PRO A 72 -25.57 -24.93 5.38
CA PRO A 72 -24.65 -23.83 5.13
C PRO A 72 -25.34 -22.75 4.30
N VAL A 73 -26.08 -21.87 4.96
CA VAL A 73 -26.33 -20.55 4.40
C VAL A 73 -24.97 -19.84 4.39
N LYS A 74 -24.50 -19.37 3.23
CA LYS A 74 -23.28 -18.54 3.15
C LYS A 74 -23.41 -17.43 4.20
N ILE A 75 -22.62 -17.52 5.27
CA ILE A 75 -22.64 -16.54 6.35
C ILE A 75 -21.97 -15.31 5.76
N HIS A 76 -22.77 -14.41 5.18
CA HIS A 76 -22.30 -13.08 4.89
C HIS A 76 -22.03 -12.40 6.23
N LYS A 77 -20.75 -12.12 6.52
CA LYS A 77 -20.36 -11.31 7.69
C LYS A 77 -21.20 -10.04 7.72
N THR A 78 -22.01 -9.90 8.76
CA THR A 78 -22.87 -8.72 8.91
C THR A 78 -22.06 -7.67 9.64
N PHE A 79 -21.80 -6.54 8.98
CA PHE A 79 -21.07 -5.43 9.55
C PHE A 79 -22.02 -4.48 10.29
N ASN A 80 -21.66 -4.11 11.51
CA ASN A 80 -22.34 -3.06 12.25
C ASN A 80 -21.92 -1.68 11.75
N PRO A 81 -22.78 -0.66 11.88
CA PRO A 81 -22.46 0.70 11.43
C PRO A 81 -21.17 1.30 12.02
N ASN A 82 -20.81 0.87 13.24
CA ASN A 82 -19.63 1.35 13.96
C ASN A 82 -18.40 0.45 13.77
N ASP A 83 -18.51 -0.65 13.02
CA ASP A 83 -17.36 -1.51 12.77
C ASP A 83 -16.30 -0.73 11.98
N GLU A 84 -15.06 -0.81 12.44
CA GLU A 84 -13.93 -0.13 11.86
C GLU A 84 -13.28 -1.03 10.81
N ILE A 85 -13.28 -0.57 9.56
CA ILE A 85 -12.81 -1.31 8.39
C ILE A 85 -11.47 -0.72 7.95
N PRO A 86 -10.39 -1.53 7.90
CA PRO A 86 -9.10 -1.07 7.43
C PRO A 86 -9.13 -0.74 5.94
N CYS A 87 -8.74 0.49 5.60
CA CYS A 87 -8.64 1.00 4.24
C CYS A 87 -7.22 1.50 3.97
N LYS A 88 -6.56 0.92 2.96
CA LYS A 88 -5.19 1.25 2.54
C LYS A 88 -5.21 2.33 1.47
N SER A 89 -4.53 3.45 1.67
CA SER A 89 -4.35 4.48 0.64
C SER A 89 -3.61 3.94 -0.56
N VAL A 90 -4.05 4.33 -1.76
CA VAL A 90 -3.40 4.00 -3.03
C VAL A 90 -3.09 5.24 -3.86
N THR A 91 -3.06 6.41 -3.24
CA THR A 91 -2.69 7.67 -3.88
C THR A 91 -1.32 8.16 -3.39
N PRO A 92 -0.49 8.74 -4.27
CA PRO A 92 0.81 9.29 -3.88
C PRO A 92 0.72 10.65 -3.16
N TRP A 93 -0.47 11.26 -3.11
CA TRP A 93 -0.74 12.48 -2.34
C TRP A 93 -1.53 12.18 -1.07
N LYS A 94 -1.52 13.13 -0.13
CA LYS A 94 -2.30 13.07 1.11
C LYS A 94 -3.79 12.92 0.80
N LEU A 95 -4.43 11.95 1.43
CA LEU A 95 -5.85 11.69 1.25
C LEU A 95 -6.59 12.06 2.53
N THR A 96 -7.73 12.71 2.37
CA THR A 96 -8.67 12.94 3.48
C THR A 96 -10.05 12.50 3.04
N ALA A 97 -10.78 11.82 3.92
CA ALA A 97 -12.18 11.47 3.71
C ALA A 97 -13.01 11.94 4.89
N VAL A 98 -14.19 12.50 4.61
CA VAL A 98 -15.08 13.03 5.64
C VAL A 98 -16.22 12.05 5.88
N GLY A 99 -16.46 11.72 7.15
CA GLY A 99 -17.57 10.87 7.56
C GLY A 99 -18.93 11.52 7.31
N VAL A 100 -20.00 10.72 7.39
CA VAL A 100 -21.39 11.17 7.17
C VAL A 100 -21.81 12.24 8.17
N ASP A 101 -21.24 12.20 9.39
CA ASP A 101 -21.48 13.20 10.42
C ASP A 101 -20.77 14.55 10.18
N LYS A 102 -19.91 14.63 9.16
CA LYS A 102 -19.05 15.78 8.80
C LYS A 102 -18.06 16.23 9.88
N ASN A 103 -17.99 15.52 11.00
CA ASN A 103 -17.15 15.85 12.13
C ASN A 103 -15.97 14.88 12.24
N THR A 104 -16.17 13.64 11.77
CA THR A 104 -15.13 12.63 11.63
C THR A 104 -14.37 12.87 10.33
N VAL A 105 -13.04 13.02 10.43
CA VAL A 105 -12.14 13.16 9.28
C VAL A 105 -11.11 12.04 9.37
N TYR A 106 -11.07 11.22 8.32
CA TYR A 106 -10.08 10.17 8.10
C TYR A 106 -8.93 10.72 7.26
N HIS A 107 -7.72 10.31 7.57
CA HIS A 107 -6.52 10.89 6.99
C HIS A 107 -5.48 9.84 6.66
N TRP A 108 -4.89 9.95 5.48
CA TRP A 108 -3.74 9.18 5.04
C TRP A 108 -2.66 10.15 4.60
N GLU A 109 -1.47 10.02 5.17
CA GLU A 109 -0.34 10.88 4.82
C GLU A 109 0.35 10.40 3.55
N TYR A 110 0.46 9.08 3.39
CA TYR A 110 1.25 8.45 2.34
C TYR A 110 0.49 7.32 1.63
N PHE A 111 1.02 6.91 0.48
CA PHE A 111 0.62 5.68 -0.19
C PHE A 111 0.88 4.48 0.73
N GLY A 112 -0.06 3.53 0.81
CA GLY A 112 0.07 2.34 1.63
C GLY A 112 -0.29 2.53 3.10
N ASP A 113 -0.52 3.77 3.56
CA ASP A 113 -1.03 4.03 4.91
C ASP A 113 -2.41 3.37 5.07
N ILE A 114 -2.69 2.89 6.29
CA ILE A 114 -3.94 2.24 6.62
C ILE A 114 -4.67 3.10 7.64
N GLU A 115 -5.94 3.37 7.37
CA GLU A 115 -6.84 4.06 8.29
C GLU A 115 -8.12 3.25 8.46
N TYR A 116 -8.70 3.34 9.65
CA TYR A 116 -9.86 2.58 10.09
C TYR A 116 -11.13 3.41 9.89
N ILE A 117 -11.85 3.13 8.81
CA ILE A 117 -13.09 3.84 8.46
C ILE A 117 -14.28 3.09 9.05
N LYS A 118 -15.21 3.81 9.68
CA LYS A 118 -16.46 3.20 10.15
C LYS A 118 -17.30 2.73 8.97
N TYR A 119 -17.89 1.55 9.09
CA TYR A 119 -18.68 0.95 8.01
C TYR A 119 -19.80 1.86 7.49
N ARG A 120 -20.48 2.61 8.37
CA ARG A 120 -21.50 3.59 7.97
C ARG A 120 -20.95 4.66 7.02
N ASP A 121 -19.75 5.15 7.31
CA ASP A 121 -19.11 6.21 6.53
C ASP A 121 -18.54 5.64 5.22
N LEU A 122 -17.96 4.44 5.29
CA LEU A 122 -17.52 3.71 4.11
C LEU A 122 -18.68 3.41 3.14
N GLN A 123 -19.87 3.08 3.66
CA GLN A 123 -21.09 2.91 2.86
C GLN A 123 -21.48 4.19 2.11
N ALA A 124 -21.32 5.36 2.72
CA ALA A 124 -21.59 6.64 2.07
C ALA A 124 -20.54 6.97 1.00
N LEU A 125 -19.27 6.61 1.24
CA LEU A 125 -18.18 6.77 0.27
C LEU A 125 -18.25 5.77 -0.90
N ARG A 126 -19.00 4.67 -0.77
CA ARG A 126 -19.06 3.55 -1.73
C ARG A 126 -19.31 3.96 -3.19
N ARG A 127 -20.10 5.00 -3.44
CA ARG A 127 -20.45 5.47 -4.79
C ARG A 127 -19.74 6.76 -5.21
N THR A 128 -18.81 7.23 -4.39
CA THR A 128 -18.05 8.44 -4.65
C THR A 128 -16.77 8.13 -5.42
N GLU A 129 -16.01 9.17 -5.80
CA GLU A 129 -14.73 9.01 -6.45
C GLU A 129 -13.74 8.20 -5.60
N TYR A 130 -13.79 8.25 -4.26
CA TYR A 130 -12.90 7.47 -3.39
C TYR A 130 -12.88 5.97 -3.68
N VAL A 131 -14.02 5.39 -4.07
CA VAL A 131 -14.16 3.95 -4.37
C VAL A 131 -14.29 3.69 -5.87
N THR A 132 -14.94 4.58 -6.62
CA THR A 132 -15.09 4.43 -8.09
C THR A 132 -13.81 4.77 -8.86
N LYS A 133 -13.02 5.71 -8.36
CA LYS A 133 -11.63 6.03 -8.74
C LYS A 133 -10.74 5.75 -7.51
N PRO A 134 -10.37 4.48 -7.30
CA PRO A 134 -9.87 3.99 -6.01
C PRO A 134 -8.77 4.89 -5.46
N SER A 135 -9.10 5.68 -4.44
CA SER A 135 -8.16 6.50 -3.68
C SER A 135 -7.63 5.73 -2.47
N PHE A 136 -8.45 4.80 -1.97
CA PHE A 136 -8.05 3.75 -1.04
C PHE A 136 -8.64 2.40 -1.50
N ILE A 137 -8.08 1.31 -0.98
CA ILE A 137 -8.60 -0.05 -1.12
C ILE A 137 -9.05 -0.58 0.24
N ILE A 138 -10.14 -1.32 0.24
CA ILE A 138 -10.66 -2.01 1.43
C ILE A 138 -9.84 -3.28 1.65
N MET A 139 -9.33 -3.49 2.86
CA MET A 139 -8.52 -4.67 3.19
C MET A 139 -9.35 -5.83 3.77
N ASP A 140 -10.58 -5.58 4.24
CA ASP A 140 -11.47 -6.64 4.71
C ASP A 140 -12.00 -7.47 3.52
N GLU A 141 -11.52 -8.71 3.39
CA GLU A 141 -11.84 -9.62 2.29
C GLU A 141 -13.33 -9.96 2.20
N ASP A 142 -14.01 -10.09 3.35
CA ASP A 142 -15.43 -10.39 3.41
C ASP A 142 -16.24 -9.23 2.81
N LEU A 143 -15.87 -7.99 3.13
CA LEU A 143 -16.50 -6.80 2.59
C LEU A 143 -16.20 -6.63 1.11
N VAL A 144 -14.97 -6.91 0.68
CA VAL A 144 -14.58 -6.86 -0.73
C VAL A 144 -15.38 -7.87 -1.55
N GLU A 145 -15.58 -9.10 -1.05
CA GLU A 145 -16.41 -10.09 -1.75
C GLU A 145 -17.89 -9.68 -1.78
N GLN A 146 -18.40 -9.05 -0.71
CA GLN A 146 -19.76 -8.48 -0.69
C GLN A 146 -19.94 -7.36 -1.72
N TRP A 147 -18.92 -6.52 -1.91
CA TRP A 147 -18.96 -5.35 -2.80
C TRP A 147 -18.29 -5.59 -4.16
N LYS A 148 -18.02 -6.84 -4.50
CA LYS A 148 -17.33 -7.25 -5.73
C LYS A 148 -17.97 -6.68 -6.99
N ARG A 149 -19.30 -6.53 -7.01
CA ARG A 149 -20.03 -5.94 -8.14
C ARG A 149 -19.70 -4.46 -8.34
N GLU A 150 -19.46 -3.70 -7.27
CA GLU A 150 -19.11 -2.28 -7.37
C GLU A 150 -17.61 -2.04 -7.52
N LEU A 151 -16.81 -2.78 -6.75
CA LEU A 151 -15.35 -2.69 -6.78
C LEU A 151 -14.80 -3.21 -8.11
N GLY A 152 -15.40 -4.26 -8.67
CA GLY A 152 -14.99 -4.89 -9.92
C GLY A 152 -13.52 -5.30 -9.88
N ASP A 153 -12.85 -5.15 -11.02
CA ASP A 153 -11.44 -5.51 -11.17
C ASP A 153 -10.47 -4.39 -10.77
N ARG A 154 -10.96 -3.28 -10.19
CA ARG A 154 -10.14 -2.08 -9.88
C ARG A 154 -8.99 -2.40 -8.93
N TYR A 155 -9.22 -3.30 -7.97
CA TYR A 155 -8.21 -3.63 -6.95
C TYR A 155 -7.04 -4.44 -7.52
N LYS A 156 -7.15 -5.02 -8.72
CA LYS A 156 -6.09 -5.86 -9.30
C LYS A 156 -4.77 -5.10 -9.47
N TYR A 157 -4.83 -3.79 -9.74
CA TYR A 157 -3.67 -2.92 -9.96
C TYR A 157 -2.91 -2.58 -8.67
N PHE A 158 -3.43 -2.97 -7.51
CA PHE A 158 -2.84 -2.67 -6.19
C PHE A 158 -2.50 -3.90 -5.36
N LYS A 159 -2.88 -5.10 -5.81
CA LYS A 159 -2.70 -6.34 -5.02
C LYS A 159 -1.25 -6.70 -4.74
N SER A 160 -0.34 -6.30 -5.62
CA SER A 160 1.09 -6.61 -5.53
C SER A 160 1.94 -5.35 -5.44
N ILE A 161 1.31 -4.21 -5.07
CA ILE A 161 1.97 -2.91 -5.03
C ILE A 161 1.83 -2.35 -3.62
N ASP A 162 2.98 -2.20 -2.95
CA ASP A 162 3.08 -1.60 -1.63
C ASP A 162 3.62 -0.17 -1.69
N TYR A 163 4.36 0.16 -2.76
CA TYR A 163 4.85 1.51 -3.02
C TYR A 163 4.53 1.94 -4.45
N PRO A 164 4.20 3.21 -4.70
CA PRO A 164 3.86 3.67 -6.04
C PRO A 164 5.05 3.58 -7.00
N GLU A 165 6.29 3.60 -6.51
CA GLU A 165 7.49 3.43 -7.34
C GLU A 165 7.61 2.01 -7.92
N GLU A 166 7.00 1.00 -7.32
CA GLU A 166 7.06 -0.39 -7.81
C GLU A 166 6.39 -0.55 -9.18
N TYR A 167 5.51 0.38 -9.58
CA TYR A 167 5.00 0.44 -10.95
C TYR A 167 6.15 0.57 -11.98
N PHE A 168 7.29 1.15 -11.60
CA PHE A 168 8.44 1.36 -12.46
C PHE A 168 9.49 0.26 -12.38
N ASP A 169 9.31 -0.74 -11.51
CA ASP A 169 10.25 -1.87 -11.37
C ASP A 169 9.98 -2.98 -12.39
N MET A 170 8.80 -3.00 -13.00
CA MET A 170 8.43 -3.90 -14.09
C MET A 170 9.31 -3.66 -15.33
N ASP A 171 9.40 -4.61 -16.26
CA ASP A 171 10.11 -4.34 -17.51
C ASP A 171 9.39 -3.30 -18.37
N ASP A 172 10.11 -2.73 -19.34
CA ASP A 172 9.61 -1.60 -20.13
C ASP A 172 8.42 -2.01 -21.04
N ASP A 173 8.35 -3.27 -21.49
CA ASP A 173 7.25 -3.79 -22.31
C ASP A 173 6.01 -4.06 -21.44
N GLU A 174 6.18 -4.70 -20.28
CA GLU A 174 5.13 -4.92 -19.27
C GLU A 174 4.53 -3.59 -18.80
N PHE A 175 5.39 -2.61 -18.50
CA PHE A 175 4.95 -1.27 -18.10
C PHE A 175 4.09 -0.62 -19.20
N LYS A 176 4.55 -0.72 -20.45
CA LYS A 176 3.84 -0.16 -21.60
C LYS A 176 2.47 -0.80 -21.79
N ASP A 177 2.35 -2.11 -21.61
CA ASP A 177 1.07 -2.80 -21.72
C ASP A 177 0.15 -2.52 -20.52
N MET A 178 0.71 -2.33 -19.33
CA MET A 178 -0.01 -1.85 -18.16
C MET A 178 -0.61 -0.47 -18.44
N ILE A 179 0.18 0.51 -18.92
CA ILE A 179 -0.31 1.87 -19.22
C ILE A 179 -1.36 1.89 -20.33
N LYS A 180 -1.24 1.06 -21.38
CA LYS A 180 -2.27 0.95 -22.43
C LYS A 180 -3.61 0.44 -21.89
N SER A 181 -3.57 -0.50 -20.96
CA SER A 181 -4.76 -1.12 -20.37
C SER A 181 -5.24 -0.41 -19.09
N ALA A 182 -4.48 0.58 -18.63
CA ALA A 182 -4.72 1.31 -17.41
C ALA A 182 -5.93 2.25 -17.57
N PRO A 183 -6.80 2.33 -16.55
CA PRO A 183 -7.76 3.42 -16.44
C PRO A 183 -7.06 4.77 -16.25
N GLU A 184 -7.76 5.86 -16.60
CA GLU A 184 -7.26 7.24 -16.46
C GLU A 184 -6.69 7.55 -15.07
N TRP A 185 -7.38 7.10 -14.00
CA TRP A 185 -6.94 7.34 -12.62
C TRP A 185 -5.60 6.67 -12.28
N LEU A 186 -5.28 5.53 -12.90
CA LEU A 186 -4.00 4.86 -12.67
C LEU A 186 -2.87 5.59 -13.40
N GLY A 187 -3.16 6.12 -14.59
CA GLY A 187 -2.24 7.00 -15.31
C GLY A 187 -1.86 8.23 -14.50
N GLU A 188 -2.80 8.87 -13.80
CA GLU A 188 -2.51 10.01 -12.93
C GLU A 188 -1.58 9.64 -11.75
N ILE A 189 -1.79 8.48 -11.12
CA ILE A 189 -0.90 7.97 -10.07
C ILE A 189 0.53 7.82 -10.61
N VAL A 190 0.66 7.19 -11.79
CA VAL A 190 1.96 6.98 -12.44
C VAL A 190 2.64 8.31 -12.79
N LYS A 191 1.90 9.29 -13.34
CA LYS A 191 2.45 10.62 -13.67
C LYS A 191 3.02 11.33 -12.44
N VAL A 192 2.23 11.41 -11.37
CA VAL A 192 2.64 12.10 -10.13
C VAL A 192 3.84 11.41 -9.50
N THR A 193 3.84 10.08 -9.53
CA THR A 193 4.96 9.28 -9.00
C THR A 193 6.23 9.50 -9.82
N ALA A 194 6.16 9.42 -11.16
CA ALA A 194 7.30 9.70 -12.03
C ALA A 194 7.89 11.10 -11.79
N MET A 195 7.04 12.12 -11.64
CA MET A 195 7.49 13.49 -11.35
C MET A 195 8.17 13.59 -9.97
N THR A 196 7.63 12.88 -8.98
CA THR A 196 8.22 12.84 -7.62
C THR A 196 9.59 12.15 -7.64
N MET A 197 9.70 11.05 -8.39
CA MET A 197 10.95 10.30 -8.60
C MET A 197 12.03 11.17 -9.26
N ILE A 198 11.68 11.94 -10.30
CA ILE A 198 12.60 12.86 -10.99
C ILE A 198 13.08 13.98 -10.07
N ARG A 199 12.18 14.57 -9.27
CA ARG A 199 12.55 15.57 -8.27
C ARG A 199 13.48 15.03 -7.19
N ALA A 200 13.37 13.74 -6.89
CA ALA A 200 14.23 13.03 -5.93
C ALA A 200 15.54 12.52 -6.55
N GLU A 201 15.86 12.92 -7.80
CA GLU A 201 17.02 12.44 -8.57
C GLU A 201 17.04 10.90 -8.76
N ASN A 202 15.89 10.25 -8.62
CA ASN A 202 15.70 8.81 -8.81
C ASN A 202 14.97 8.55 -10.13
N TYR A 203 15.68 8.72 -11.24
CA TYR A 203 15.06 8.69 -12.57
C TYR A 203 14.54 7.31 -12.95
N PRO A 204 13.28 7.18 -13.41
CA PRO A 204 12.82 6.01 -14.14
C PRO A 204 13.62 5.78 -15.42
N SER A 205 13.48 4.61 -16.07
CA SER A 205 14.12 4.37 -17.38
C SER A 205 13.65 5.41 -18.40
N ILE A 206 14.56 5.83 -19.30
CA ILE A 206 14.24 6.82 -20.35
C ILE A 206 13.09 6.31 -21.24
N GLU A 207 12.97 5.01 -21.44
CA GLU A 207 11.89 4.39 -22.22
C GLU A 207 10.53 4.48 -21.50
N LYS A 208 10.50 4.30 -20.18
CA LYS A 208 9.29 4.53 -19.36
C LYS A 208 8.86 5.99 -19.41
N ILE A 209 9.81 6.93 -19.32
CA ILE A 209 9.51 8.37 -19.41
C ILE A 209 8.92 8.71 -20.79
N LYS A 210 9.49 8.19 -21.89
CA LYS A 210 8.91 8.35 -23.22
C LYS A 210 7.50 7.76 -23.31
N THR A 211 7.30 6.57 -22.76
CA THR A 211 6.00 5.91 -22.74
C THR A 211 4.96 6.75 -21.99
N ILE A 212 5.34 7.35 -20.86
CA ILE A 212 4.49 8.27 -20.11
C ILE A 212 4.20 9.53 -20.92
N ASP A 213 5.20 10.18 -21.50
CA ASP A 213 5.00 11.38 -22.32
C ASP A 213 4.08 11.11 -23.52
N ASP A 214 4.34 10.03 -24.26
CA ASP A 214 3.59 9.64 -25.46
C ASP A 214 2.16 9.20 -25.14
N MET A 215 1.95 8.41 -24.08
CA MET A 215 0.63 7.81 -23.78
C MET A 215 -0.23 8.66 -22.84
N LEU A 216 0.41 9.38 -21.91
CA LEU A 216 -0.27 10.15 -20.88
C LEU A 216 -0.26 11.66 -21.14
N GLY A 217 0.37 12.07 -22.25
CA GLY A 217 0.37 13.46 -22.73
C GLY A 217 1.19 14.40 -21.84
N THR A 218 2.29 13.90 -21.28
CA THR A 218 3.17 14.70 -20.41
C THR A 218 4.42 15.18 -21.14
N CYS A 219 5.17 16.07 -20.49
CA CYS A 219 6.46 16.58 -20.98
C CYS A 219 7.56 16.36 -19.93
N ILE A 220 7.55 15.18 -19.30
CA ILE A 220 8.44 14.82 -18.20
C ILE A 220 9.91 14.80 -18.66
N LYS A 221 10.16 14.41 -19.91
CA LYS A 221 11.51 14.41 -20.49
C LYS A 221 12.19 15.79 -20.50
N GLU A 222 11.43 16.88 -20.44
CA GLU A 222 12.00 18.24 -20.41
C GLU A 222 12.63 18.61 -19.05
N PHE A 223 12.37 17.81 -18.01
CA PHE A 223 12.84 18.04 -16.64
C PHE A 223 14.06 17.18 -16.25
N ILE A 224 14.63 16.41 -17.18
CA ILE A 224 15.76 15.50 -17.00
C ILE A 224 16.93 15.98 -17.86
#